data_AF-A0A4S0PZF0-F1
#
_entry.id   AF-A0A4S0PZF0-F1
#
_cell.length_a   1.000
_cell.length_b   1.000
_cell.length_c   1.000
_cell.angle_alpha   90.00
_cell.angle_beta   90.00
_cell.angle_gamma   90.00
#
_symmetry.space_group_name_H-M   'P 1'
#
loop_
_entity.id
_entity.type
_entity.pdbx_description
1 polymer ?
#
loop_
_entity_poly.entity_id
_entity_poly.type
_entity_poly.pdbx_seq_one_letter_code
_entity_poly.pdbx_strand_id
1 'polypeptide(L)'
;AAIANPLLDEASMIGARGVLVSISGGTDMTLFEVDEAATRIREEVDADADIIVGAIFDRALAGKFRVSVVATGLRQGPELPM
;
A
#
# COMPACT_ATOMS: atom_id res chain seq x y z
N ALA A 1 12.68 -5.12 5.96
CA ALA A 1 12.62 -5.05 4.49
C ALA A 1 11.42 -5.85 4.03
N ALA A 2 10.34 -5.18 3.61
CA ALA A 2 9.08 -5.84 3.23
C ALA A 2 8.34 -5.09 2.10
N ILE A 3 9.06 -4.34 1.27
CA ILE A 3 8.54 -3.71 0.06
C ILE A 3 9.31 -4.28 -1.12
N ALA A 4 9.08 -5.55 -1.41
CA ALA A 4 9.54 -6.19 -2.65
C ALA A 4 8.42 -7.10 -3.12
N ASN A 5 7.37 -6.50 -3.69
CA ASN A 5 6.35 -7.24 -4.42
C ASN A 5 6.67 -7.07 -5.92
N PRO A 6 6.89 -8.14 -6.69
CA PRO A 6 7.23 -8.08 -8.12
C PRO A 6 6.15 -7.47 -9.03
N LEU A 7 5.04 -6.97 -8.48
CA LEU A 7 4.02 -6.19 -9.20
C LEU A 7 4.14 -4.68 -8.96
N LEU A 8 4.99 -4.25 -8.02
CA LEU A 8 5.30 -2.86 -7.71
C LEU A 8 6.59 -2.49 -8.45
N ASP A 9 6.50 -2.30 -9.76
CA ASP A 9 7.55 -1.53 -10.45
C ASP A 9 7.52 -0.12 -9.85
N GLU A 10 8.67 0.35 -9.37
CA GLU A 10 8.91 1.68 -8.76
C GLU A 10 8.34 2.82 -9.62
N ALA A 11 8.18 2.60 -10.93
CA ALA A 11 7.59 3.51 -11.89
C ALA A 11 6.08 3.76 -11.73
N SER A 12 5.34 2.89 -11.02
CA SER A 12 3.88 3.01 -10.91
C SER A 12 3.43 3.90 -9.73
N MET A 13 4.09 3.88 -8.58
CA MET A 13 3.56 4.58 -7.39
C MET A 13 3.61 6.11 -7.47
N ILE A 14 4.61 6.66 -8.16
CA ILE A 14 4.83 8.13 -8.30
C ILE A 14 3.71 8.81 -9.14
N GLY A 15 2.85 8.04 -9.80
CA GLY A 15 1.75 8.56 -10.60
C GLY A 15 0.35 8.35 -10.02
N ALA A 16 0.22 7.68 -8.88
CA ALA A 16 -1.07 7.26 -8.35
C ALA A 16 -1.79 8.42 -7.65
N ARG A 17 -2.96 8.82 -8.16
CA ARG A 17 -3.82 9.82 -7.50
C ARG A 17 -4.54 9.29 -6.27
N GLY A 18 -4.77 7.98 -6.18
CA GLY A 18 -5.45 7.37 -5.05
C GLY A 18 -4.78 6.05 -4.68
N VAL A 19 -4.49 5.85 -3.40
CA VAL A 19 -3.82 4.65 -2.89
C VAL A 19 -4.69 4.05 -1.79
N LEU A 20 -5.12 2.80 -1.98
CA LEU A 20 -5.81 2.04 -0.96
C LEU A 20 -4.83 1.08 -0.30
N VAL A 21 -4.65 1.23 1.00
CA VAL A 21 -3.83 0.36 1.84
C VAL A 21 -4.75 -0.46 2.73
N SER A 22 -4.73 -1.77 2.55
CA SER A 22 -5.42 -2.71 3.43
C SER A 22 -4.39 -3.47 4.26
N ILE A 23 -4.46 -3.28 5.57
CA ILE A 23 -3.65 -3.97 6.55
C ILE A 23 -4.51 -5.02 7.23
N SER A 24 -4.05 -6.27 7.21
CA SER A 24 -4.73 -7.39 7.87
C SER A 24 -3.77 -8.11 8.79
N GLY A 25 -4.14 -8.26 10.05
CA GLY A 25 -3.29 -8.88 11.06
C GLY A 25 -4.11 -9.64 12.09
N GLY A 26 -3.43 -10.51 12.84
CA GLY A 26 -4.00 -11.20 13.98
C GLY A 26 -4.36 -10.26 15.14
N THR A 27 -4.86 -10.82 16.24
CA THR A 27 -5.14 -10.07 17.47
C THR A 27 -3.89 -9.54 18.17
N ASP A 28 -2.73 -9.95 17.71
CA ASP A 28 -1.41 -9.47 18.10
C ASP A 28 -1.01 -8.16 17.38
N MET A 29 -1.75 -7.75 16.34
CA MET A 29 -1.52 -6.49 15.63
C MET A 29 -1.78 -5.28 16.53
N THR A 30 -0.79 -4.41 16.62
CA THR A 30 -0.86 -3.16 17.36
C THR A 30 -1.14 -1.97 16.45
N LEU A 31 -1.70 -0.89 17.01
CA LEU A 31 -1.87 0.36 16.27
C LEU A 31 -0.52 0.95 15.80
N PHE A 32 0.55 0.66 16.54
CA PHE A 32 1.90 1.11 16.22
C PHE A 32 2.43 0.51 14.91
N GLU A 33 2.24 -0.79 14.70
CA GLU A 33 2.65 -1.46 13.45
C GLU A 33 1.87 -0.95 12.24
N VAL A 34 0.57 -0.68 12.43
CA VAL A 34 -0.29 -0.09 11.41
C VAL A 34 0.21 1.31 11.04
N ASP A 35 0.58 2.12 12.03
CA ASP A 35 1.11 3.47 11.84
C ASP A 35 2.49 3.47 11.15
N GLU A 36 3.38 2.54 11.51
CA GLU A 36 4.70 2.39 10.86
C GLU A 36 4.53 2.00 9.37
N ALA A 37 3.63 1.05 9.09
CA ALA A 37 3.35 0.63 7.71
C ALA A 37 2.72 1.77 6.89
N ALA A 38 1.78 2.52 7.47
CA ALA A 38 1.15 3.66 6.81
C ALA A 38 2.15 4.79 6.54
N THR A 39 3.03 5.08 7.50
CA THR A 39 4.08 6.11 7.36
C THR A 39 5.05 5.76 6.25
N ARG A 40 5.54 4.51 6.19
CA ARG A 40 6.39 4.07 5.07
C ARG A 40 5.71 4.21 3.71
N ILE A 41 4.44 3.84 3.59
CA ILE A 41 3.73 3.96 2.32
C ILE A 41 3.57 5.43 1.92
N ARG A 42 3.31 6.32 2.89
CA ARG A 42 3.25 7.76 2.68
C ARG A 42 4.54 8.38 2.14
N GLU A 43 5.68 7.85 2.53
CA GLU A 43 7.00 8.33 2.04
C GLU A 43 7.26 7.93 0.58
N GLU A 44 6.63 6.85 0.12
CA GLU A 44 6.83 6.27 -1.23
C GLU A 44 5.78 6.74 -2.26
N VAL A 45 4.74 7.44 -1.83
CA VAL A 45 3.66 7.94 -2.70
C VAL A 45 3.68 9.47 -2.78
N ASP A 46 3.06 10.02 -3.82
CA ASP A 46 3.01 11.46 -4.02
C ASP A 46 2.27 12.17 -2.86
N ALA A 47 2.74 13.36 -2.47
CA ALA A 47 2.16 14.15 -1.39
C ALA A 47 0.70 14.58 -1.70
N ASP A 48 0.35 14.67 -2.98
CA ASP A 48 -1.00 15.00 -3.45
C ASP A 48 -1.89 13.75 -3.66
N ALA A 49 -1.41 12.55 -3.31
CA ALA A 49 -2.20 11.32 -3.45
C ALA A 49 -3.20 11.15 -2.30
N ASP A 50 -4.44 10.78 -2.63
CA ASP A 50 -5.46 10.41 -1.66
C ASP A 50 -5.19 9.00 -1.12
N ILE A 51 -4.76 8.90 0.14
CA ILE A 51 -4.43 7.62 0.77
C ILE A 51 -5.56 7.19 1.71
N ILE A 52 -6.14 6.02 1.45
CA ILE A 52 -7.11 5.38 2.32
C ILE A 52 -6.43 4.20 3.02
N VAL A 53 -6.36 4.25 4.34
CA VAL A 53 -5.79 3.16 5.16
C VAL A 53 -6.92 2.43 5.90
N GLY A 54 -7.01 1.12 5.68
CA GLY A 54 -7.92 0.22 6.38
C GLY A 54 -7.16 -0.82 7.19
N ALA A 55 -7.66 -1.13 8.39
CA ALA A 55 -7.15 -2.20 9.23
C ALA A 55 -8.24 -3.25 9.47
N ILE A 56 -7.91 -4.52 9.24
CA ILE A 56 -8.80 -5.66 9.39
C ILE A 56 -8.17 -6.63 10.40
N PHE A 57 -8.91 -6.99 11.43
CA PHE A 57 -8.49 -8.03 12.36
C PHE A 57 -8.95 -9.39 11.83
N ASP A 58 -7.99 -10.25 11.50
CA ASP A 58 -8.24 -11.60 11.04
C ASP A 58 -7.53 -12.60 11.95
N ARG A 59 -8.32 -13.38 12.69
CA ARG A 59 -7.80 -14.44 13.58
C ARG A 59 -7.03 -15.53 12.83
N ALA A 60 -7.30 -15.72 11.54
CA ALA A 60 -6.55 -16.66 10.70
C ALA A 60 -5.11 -16.17 10.40
N LEU A 61 -4.84 -14.89 10.62
CA LEU A 61 -3.51 -14.27 10.49
C LEU A 61 -2.79 -14.14 11.84
N ALA A 62 -3.12 -14.95 12.85
CA ALA A 62 -2.41 -14.97 14.13
C ALA A 62 -0.89 -15.16 13.91
N GLY A 63 -0.07 -14.22 14.39
CA GLY A 63 1.39 -14.24 14.20
C GLY A 63 1.86 -13.78 12.82
N LYS A 64 0.96 -13.26 11.97
CA LYS A 64 1.27 -12.82 10.60
C LYS A 64 0.63 -11.47 10.30
N PHE A 65 1.36 -10.68 9.54
CA PHE A 65 0.90 -9.40 9.02
C PHE A 65 0.79 -9.47 7.50
N ARG A 66 -0.33 -9.01 6.96
CA ARG A 66 -0.55 -8.90 5.52
C ARG A 66 -0.86 -7.46 5.18
N VAL A 67 0.00 -6.85 4.37
CA VAL A 67 -0.23 -5.52 3.81
C VAL A 67 -0.54 -5.70 2.33
N SER A 68 -1.60 -5.05 1.87
CA SER A 68 -2.01 -5.02 0.48
C SER A 68 -2.18 -3.57 0.06
N VAL A 69 -1.50 -3.18 -1.01
CA VAL A 69 -1.52 -1.82 -1.52
C VAL A 69 -2.11 -1.87 -2.93
N VAL A 70 -3.10 -1.03 -3.17
CA VAL A 70 -3.76 -0.88 -4.47
C VAL A 70 -3.61 0.58 -4.88
N ALA A 71 -2.75 0.82 -5.87
CA ALA A 71 -2.58 2.13 -6.48
C ALA A 71 -3.61 2.32 -7.60
N THR A 72 -4.28 3.46 -7.61
CA THR A 72 -5.30 3.85 -8.58
C THR A 72 -5.01 5.25 -9.11
N GLY A 73 -5.47 5.54 -10.33
CA GLY A 73 -5.17 6.81 -10.98
C GLY A 73 -3.73 6.93 -11.49
N LEU A 74 -3.08 5.78 -11.72
CA LEU A 74 -1.82 5.71 -12.46
C LEU A 74 -2.01 6.40 -13.81
N ARG A 75 -1.31 7.51 -14.05
CA ARG A 75 -1.26 8.11 -15.39
C ARG A 75 -0.70 7.05 -16.34
N GLN A 76 -1.53 6.56 -17.25
CA GLN A 76 -1.05 5.73 -18.35
C GLN A 76 0.05 6.53 -19.06
N GLY A 77 1.26 5.97 -19.12
CA GLY A 77 2.29 6.46 -20.02
C GLY A 77 1.76 6.50 -21.46
N PRO A 78 2.38 7.29 -22.35
CA PRO A 78 1.83 7.60 -23.66
C PRO A 78 1.43 6.31 -24.39
N GLU A 79 0.22 6.31 -24.93
CA GLU A 79 -0.29 5.31 -25.86
C GLU A 79 0.79 5.09 -26.93
N LEU A 80 1.33 3.87 -27.01
CA LEU A 80 2.31 3.51 -28.04
C LEU A 80 1.70 3.85 -29.41
N PRO A 81 2.33 4.72 -30.22
CA PRO A 81 1.86 4.94 -31.57
C PRO A 81 1.98 3.62 -32.33
N MET A 82 0.86 3.17 -32.92
CA MET A 82 0.85 2.08 -33.90
C MET A 82 1.72 2.41 -35.10
#